data_AF-A0A973PM54-F1
#
_entry.id   AF-A0A973PM54-F1
#
_cell.length_a   1.000
_cell.length_b   1.000
_cell.length_c   1.000
_cell.angle_alpha   90.00
_cell.angle_beta   90.00
_cell.angle_gamma   90.00
#
_symmetry.space_group_name_H-M   'P 1'
#
loop_
_entity.id
_entity.type
_entity.pdbx_description
1 polymer ?
#
loop_
_entity_poly.entity_id
_entity_poly.type
_entity_poly.pdbx_seq_one_letter_code
_entity_poly.pdbx_strand_id
1 'polypeptide(L)' 'DTSAGGQEWLAANPHLKFFNNQRGYIRCRVAKDTLRADYVVVDKITTPDGSASVRKSFVVESGRPALQDA' A
#
# COMPACT_ATOMS: atom_id res chain seq x y z
N ASP A 1 -4.75 -10.58 6.00
CA ASP A 1 -4.03 -9.41 5.46
C ASP A 1 -3.34 -8.62 6.57
N THR A 2 -4.11 -7.88 7.38
CA THR A 2 -3.59 -7.17 8.56
C THR A 2 -3.63 -8.11 9.77
N SER A 3 -2.48 -8.38 10.38
CA SER A 3 -2.37 -9.21 11.59
C SER A 3 -2.71 -8.39 12.85
N ALA A 4 -2.93 -9.06 13.99
CA ALA A 4 -3.12 -8.38 15.28
C ALA A 4 -1.93 -7.47 15.63
N GLY A 5 -0.69 -7.98 15.48
CA GLY A 5 0.51 -7.16 15.63
C GLY A 5 0.58 -5.99 14.64
N GLY A 6 0.09 -6.16 13.41
CA GLY A 6 -0.03 -5.06 12.44
C GLY A 6 -0.99 -3.96 12.91
N GLN A 7 -2.11 -4.33 13.55
CA GLN A 7 -3.05 -3.37 14.14
C GLN A 7 -2.44 -2.63 15.33
N GLU A 8 -1.75 -3.34 16.23
CA GLU A 8 -1.04 -2.73 17.35
C GLU A 8 0.04 -1.74 16.88
N TRP A 9 0.80 -2.12 15.85
CA TRP A 9 1.80 -1.24 15.23
C TRP A 9 1.19 0.03 14.64
N LEU A 10 0.05 -0.08 13.95
CA LEU A 10 -0.66 1.10 13.42
C LEU A 10 -1.21 1.98 14.55
N ALA A 11 -1.77 1.38 15.61
CA ALA A 11 -2.30 2.11 16.76
C ALA A 11 -1.19 2.87 17.52
N ALA A 12 -0.01 2.28 17.67
CA ALA A 12 1.12 2.91 18.33
C ALA A 12 1.81 4.01 17.50
N ASN A 13 1.62 4.02 16.17
CA ASN A 13 2.35 4.89 15.25
C ASN A 13 1.39 5.69 14.36
N PRO A 14 0.89 6.86 14.81
CA PRO A 14 -0.15 7.62 14.09
C PRO A 14 0.28 8.15 12.71
N HIS A 15 1.58 8.15 12.43
CA HIS A 15 2.13 8.53 11.13
C HIS A 15 2.06 7.39 10.10
N LEU A 16 1.96 6.13 10.52
CA LEU A 16 1.73 5.01 9.61
C LEU A 16 0.26 4.99 9.17
N LYS A 17 0.03 4.87 7.86
CA LYS A 17 -1.32 4.94 7.27
C LYS A 17 -1.84 3.60 6.75
N PHE A 18 -0.98 2.59 6.64
CA PHE A 18 -1.34 1.31 6.06
C PHE A 18 -0.37 0.21 6.46
N PHE A 19 -0.91 -0.97 6.75
CA PHE A 19 -0.16 -2.21 6.90
C PHE A 19 -0.87 -3.32 6.13
N ASN A 20 -0.09 -4.12 5.41
CA ASN A 20 -0.56 -5.32 4.77
C ASN A 20 0.56 -6.36 4.72
N ASN A 21 0.23 -7.63 5.00
CA ASN A 21 1.18 -8.73 4.98
C ASN A 21 0.95 -9.73 3.82
N GLN A 22 0.18 -9.34 2.80
CA GLN A 22 0.09 -10.13 1.57
C GLN A 22 1.34 -9.91 0.71
N ARG A 23 1.74 -10.95 -0.04
CA ARG A 23 2.83 -10.85 -1.02
C ARG A 23 2.39 -10.06 -2.24
N GLY A 24 3.34 -9.43 -2.91
CA GLY A 24 3.09 -8.63 -4.10
C GLY A 24 4.20 -7.63 -4.34
N TYR A 25 3.85 -6.46 -4.87
CA TYR A 25 4.79 -5.37 -5.19
C TYR A 25 4.08 -4.01 -5.12
N ILE A 26 4.86 -2.93 -5.11
CA ILE A 26 4.32 -1.57 -5.19
C ILE A 26 4.56 -1.06 -6.61
N ARG A 27 3.50 -0.58 -7.26
CA ARG A 27 3.60 0.12 -8.55
C ARG A 27 3.55 1.61 -8.31
N CYS A 28 4.65 2.30 -8.59
CA CYS A 28 4.74 3.74 -8.45
C CYS A 28 4.54 4.44 -9.80
N ARG A 29 3.73 5.50 -9.82
CA ARG A 29 3.64 6.44 -10.94
C ARG A 29 4.09 7.80 -10.47
N VAL A 30 5.19 8.28 -11.06
CA VAL A 30 5.71 9.63 -10.85
C VAL A 30 5.23 10.51 -12.00
N ALA A 31 4.55 11.60 -11.67
CA ALA A 31 4.16 12.65 -12.61
C ALA A 31 4.65 14.00 -12.07
N LYS A 32 4.46 15.06 -12.86
CA LYS A 32 4.90 16.42 -12.49
C LYS A 32 4.41 16.84 -11.10
N ASP A 33 3.13 16.65 -10.82
CA ASP A 33 2.47 17.18 -9.62
C ASP A 33 2.06 16.09 -8.62
N THR A 34 2.30 14.82 -8.92
CA THR A 34 1.84 13.70 -8.08
C THR A 34 2.82 12.52 -8.08
N LEU A 35 2.99 11.91 -6.91
CA LEU A 35 3.55 10.57 -6.74
C LEU A 35 2.42 9.64 -6.28
N ARG A 36 2.01 8.69 -7.13
CA ARG A 36 1.04 7.64 -6.77
C ARG A 36 1.75 6.32 -6.47
N ALA A 37 1.32 5.63 -5.43
CA ALA A 37 1.77 4.28 -5.08
C ALA A 37 0.56 3.33 -4.96
N ASP A 38 0.48 2.34 -5.85
CA ASP A 38 -0.50 1.25 -5.77
C ASP A 38 0.14 0.05 -5.07
N TYR A 39 -0.44 -0.40 -3.95
CA TYR A 39 -0.05 -1.62 -3.25
C TYR A 39 -0.74 -2.81 -3.92
N VAL A 40 -0.03 -3.48 -4.84
CA VAL A 40 -0.54 -4.63 -5.58
C VAL A 40 -0.25 -5.91 -4.80
N VAL A 41 -1.27 -6.73 -4.59
CA VAL A 41 -1.19 -7.99 -3.85
C VAL A 41 -1.50 -9.17 -4.75
N VAL A 42 -0.91 -10.32 -4.43
CA VAL A 42 -1.15 -11.60 -5.09
C VAL A 42 -1.87 -12.52 -4.11
N ASP A 43 -3.00 -13.09 -4.52
CA ASP A 43 -3.86 -13.92 -3.67
C ASP A 43 -3.26 -15.29 -3.31
N LYS A 44 -2.41 -15.84 -4.18
CA LYS A 44 -1.84 -17.18 -4.09
C LYS A 44 -0.38 -17.19 -4.49
N ILE A 45 0.47 -17.68 -3.59
CA ILE A 45 1.93 -17.68 -3.76
C ILE A 45 2.60 -19.03 -3.55
N THR A 46 1.87 -20.02 -3.03
CA THR A 46 2.38 -21.39 -2.85
C THR A 46 2.19 -22.25 -4.10
N THR A 47 1.39 -21.79 -5.06
CA THR A 47 1.22 -22.41 -6.38
C THR A 47 1.17 -21.32 -7.47
N PRO A 48 1.50 -21.66 -8.74
CA PRO A 48 1.48 -20.72 -9.86
C PRO A 48 0.10 -20.11 -10.15
N ASP A 49 0.07 -19.08 -11.00
CA ASP A 49 -1.15 -18.43 -11.53
C ASP A 49 -2.03 -17.77 -10.45
N GLY A 50 -1.41 -17.10 -9.48
CA GLY A 50 -2.11 -16.20 -8.55
C GLY A 50 -2.56 -14.91 -9.24
N SER A 51 -3.69 -14.36 -8.80
CA SER A 51 -4.25 -13.12 -9.34
C SER A 51 -3.67 -11.90 -8.62
N ALA A 52 -3.24 -10.91 -9.40
CA ALA A 52 -2.77 -9.63 -8.88
C ALA A 52 -3.92 -8.60 -8.82
N SER A 53 -4.06 -7.90 -7.70
CA SER A 53 -5.07 -6.84 -7.52
C SER A 53 -4.53 -5.68 -6.69
N VAL A 54 -5.08 -4.48 -6.88
CA VAL A 54 -4.71 -3.31 -6.06
C VAL A 54 -5.45 -3.38 -4.73
N ARG A 55 -4.70 -3.51 -3.63
CA ARG A 55 -5.25 -3.58 -2.28
C ARG A 55 -5.55 -2.21 -1.69
N LYS A 56 -4.71 -1.22 -2.03
CA LYS A 56 -4.81 0.19 -1.62
C LYS A 56 -3.96 1.05 -2.55
N SER A 57 -4.41 2.27 -2.82
CA SER A 57 -3.61 3.27 -3.52
C SER A 57 -3.48 4.52 -2.66
N PHE A 58 -2.30 5.12 -2.73
CA PHE A 58 -2.01 6.40 -2.10
C PHE A 58 -1.42 7.38 -3.11
N VAL A 59 -1.58 8.67 -2.85
CA VAL A 59 -1.00 9.75 -3.63
C VAL A 59 -0.39 10.80 -2.69
N VAL A 60 0.75 11.35 -3.10
CA VAL A 60 1.33 12.55 -2.54
C VAL A 60 1.32 13.62 -3.63
N GLU A 61 0.72 14.77 -3.33
CA GLU A 61 0.65 15.91 -4.24
C GLU A 61 1.84 16.84 -4.00
N SER A 62 2.35 17.46 -5.06
CA SER A 62 3.40 18.48 -4.98
C SER A 62 2.95 19.63 -4.07
N GLY A 63 3.84 20.09 -3.19
CA GLY A 63 3.52 21.14 -2.20
C GLY A 63 2.65 20.68 -1.03
N ARG A 64 2.16 19.43 -1.02
CA ARG A 64 1.38 18.85 0.08
C ARG A 64 1.98 17.50 0.49
N PRO A 65 3.00 17.47 1.37
CA PRO A 65 3.79 16.28 1.67
C PRO A 65 3.07 15.22 2.54
N ALA A 66 1.74 15.23 2.57
CA ALA A 66 0.93 14.27 3.30
C ALA A 66 0.40 13.18 2.35
N LEU A 67 0.47 11.92 2.79
CA LEU A 67 -0.13 10.78 2.11
C LEU A 67 -1.67 10.94 2.08
N GLN A 68 -2.27 10.88 0.89
CA GLN A 68 -3.72 10.88 0.68
C GLN A 68 -4.16 9.56 0.06
N ASP A 69 -5.42 9.17 0.28
CA ASP A 69 -6.05 8.11 -0.50
C ASP A 69 -6.22 8.55 -1.96
N ALA A 70 -5.99 7.63 -2.90
CA ALA A 70 -5.92 7.90 -4.33
C ALA A 70 -6.92 7.13 -5.18
#